data_AF-A0A6P1DI43-F1
#
_entry.id   AF-A0A6P1DI43-F1
#
_cell.length_a   1.000
_cell.length_b   1.000
_cell.length_c   1.000
_cell.angle_alpha   90.00
_cell.angle_beta   90.00
_cell.angle_gamma   90.00
#
_symmetry.space_group_name_H-M   'P 1'
#
loop_
_entity.id
_entity.type
_entity.pdbx_description
1 polymer ?
#
loop_
_entity_poly.entity_id
_entity_poly.type
_entity_poly.pdbx_seq_one_letter_code
_entity_poly.pdbx_strand_id
1 'polypeptide(L)'
;MKNNIKFFTVLFSILLMVSCKDKEKYSKVNNEAAVPKTDIHKIVVKEALDGGSYIYLNVDENGQNYWMAIANIPVTVGDTYYYDGGMMMKDFESKQLKKTFDEIVFVNTIRTTEIMAETVAEVENTHTAAPSVIENDVKIEKPKNGTSLSELFSAKKSFSAKSIIVKGKVVKVNNGIMDKNWVHIVDGTQFENRNDLTITTTETVNIGDIVTFKGVIVLDKDFGQGYVYDILMEEAKLVK
;
A
#
# COMPACT_ATOMS: atom_id res chain seq x y z
N MET A 1 22.05 27.37 58.39
CA MET A 1 22.77 26.08 58.21
C MET A 1 21.75 24.97 58.42
N LYS A 2 21.32 24.27 57.36
CA LYS A 2 21.83 22.94 56.96
C LYS A 2 21.99 22.01 58.17
N ASN A 3 20.97 21.24 58.54
CA ASN A 3 20.56 19.92 58.03
C ASN A 3 21.13 18.79 58.90
N ASN A 4 20.32 17.73 59.05
CA ASN A 4 20.68 16.31 59.09
C ASN A 4 20.84 15.54 60.42
N ILE A 5 20.13 14.39 60.44
CA ILE A 5 20.55 13.02 60.82
C ILE A 5 19.86 12.34 62.03
N LYS A 6 18.99 11.38 61.67
CA LYS A 6 18.82 9.98 62.13
C LYS A 6 18.56 9.67 63.62
N PHE A 7 17.38 9.07 63.88
CA PHE A 7 17.13 8.04 64.90
C PHE A 7 16.41 6.89 64.19
N PHE A 8 17.05 5.76 63.87
CA PHE A 8 17.25 4.57 64.72
C PHE A 8 15.92 4.05 65.31
N THR A 9 15.17 3.21 64.58
CA THR A 9 15.17 1.72 64.64
C THR A 9 14.02 1.18 65.51
N VAL A 10 13.07 0.51 64.84
CA VAL A 10 12.24 -0.63 65.28
C VAL A 10 11.22 -0.40 66.40
N LEU A 11 9.92 -0.43 66.03
CA LEU A 11 8.97 -1.29 66.72
C LEU A 11 7.87 -1.80 65.76
N PHE A 12 7.76 -3.11 65.79
CA PHE A 12 6.83 -4.02 65.14
C PHE A 12 5.40 -3.80 65.67
N SER A 13 4.39 -3.55 64.81
CA SER A 13 3.02 -4.05 65.01
C SER A 13 2.04 -3.65 63.90
N ILE A 14 1.50 -4.67 63.23
CA ILE A 14 0.07 -4.88 62.94
C ILE A 14 -0.68 -3.73 62.22
N LEU A 15 -0.94 -3.93 60.93
CA LEU A 15 -2.33 -3.91 60.43
C LEU A 15 -2.45 -4.64 59.07
N LEU A 16 -2.96 -5.86 59.12
CA LEU A 16 -3.51 -6.57 57.97
C LEU A 16 -4.89 -5.99 57.65
N MET A 17 -5.07 -5.40 56.47
CA MET A 17 -6.38 -5.14 55.91
C MET A 17 -6.60 -6.08 54.72
N VAL A 18 -7.58 -6.95 54.95
CA VAL A 18 -8.22 -7.91 54.06
C VAL A 18 -8.81 -7.19 52.84
N SER A 19 -8.56 -7.72 51.65
CA SER A 19 -9.42 -7.49 50.48
C SER A 19 -9.76 -8.83 49.85
N CYS A 20 -10.88 -9.41 50.28
CA CYS A 20 -11.60 -10.41 49.51
C CYS A 20 -12.41 -9.71 48.41
N LYS A 21 -12.26 -10.14 47.16
CA LYS A 21 -13.30 -9.95 46.14
C LYS A 21 -13.29 -11.10 45.13
N ASP A 22 -14.25 -11.99 45.36
CA ASP A 22 -15.03 -12.85 44.46
C ASP A 22 -14.36 -13.67 43.35
N LYS A 23 -14.52 -14.99 43.51
CA LYS A 23 -14.32 -16.03 42.50
C LYS A 23 -15.60 -16.13 41.65
N GLU A 24 -15.54 -15.65 40.42
CA GLU A 24 -16.50 -16.00 39.38
C GLU A 24 -15.81 -16.79 38.26
N LYS A 25 -16.54 -17.78 37.78
CA LYS A 25 -16.08 -18.93 37.02
C LYS A 25 -15.70 -18.53 35.59
N TYR A 26 -14.56 -19.04 35.12
CA TYR A 26 -14.23 -19.07 33.69
C TYR A 26 -15.28 -19.89 32.93
N SER A 27 -16.22 -19.20 32.28
CA SER A 27 -17.05 -19.76 31.22
C SER A 27 -16.26 -19.69 29.92
N LYS A 28 -16.04 -20.84 29.29
CA LYS A 28 -15.52 -20.93 27.93
C LYS A 28 -16.51 -20.22 26.99
N VAL A 29 -16.09 -19.11 26.39
CA VAL A 29 -16.86 -18.48 25.31
C VAL A 29 -16.56 -19.27 24.05
N ASN A 30 -17.61 -19.91 23.52
CA ASN A 30 -17.64 -20.50 22.20
C ASN A 30 -17.33 -19.41 21.17
N ASN A 31 -16.36 -19.66 20.30
CA ASN A 31 -16.16 -18.90 19.06
C ASN A 31 -17.33 -19.19 18.13
N GLU A 32 -18.42 -18.45 18.27
CA GLU A 32 -19.18 -18.03 17.09
C GLU A 32 -18.56 -16.71 16.65
N ALA A 33 -17.89 -16.75 15.50
CA ALA A 33 -17.31 -15.58 14.86
C ALA A 33 -18.42 -14.55 14.61
N ALA A 34 -18.39 -13.45 15.37
CA ALA A 34 -19.10 -12.25 15.00
C ALA A 34 -18.42 -11.68 13.74
N VAL A 35 -19.13 -11.77 12.61
CA VAL A 35 -18.73 -11.14 11.34
C VAL A 35 -18.52 -9.64 11.61
N PRO A 36 -17.35 -9.05 11.29
CA PRO A 36 -17.18 -7.61 11.43
C PRO A 36 -18.17 -6.90 10.52
N LYS A 37 -18.90 -5.90 11.03
CA LYS A 37 -19.66 -4.97 10.20
C LYS A 37 -18.66 -4.15 9.36
N THR A 38 -18.38 -4.61 8.15
CA THR A 38 -17.82 -3.78 7.09
C THR A 38 -18.94 -2.87 6.58
N ASP A 39 -18.80 -1.55 6.75
CA ASP A 39 -19.66 -0.59 6.06
C ASP A 39 -19.32 -0.64 4.57
N ILE A 40 -20.09 -1.45 3.84
CA ILE A 40 -19.96 -1.62 2.40
C ILE A 40 -20.78 -0.52 1.73
N HIS A 41 -20.09 0.32 0.96
CA HIS A 41 -20.67 1.35 0.13
C HIS A 41 -21.07 0.76 -1.22
N LYS A 42 -22.22 1.19 -1.75
CA LYS A 42 -22.74 0.78 -3.07
C LYS A 42 -22.89 2.01 -3.94
N ILE A 43 -22.18 2.03 -5.05
CA ILE A 43 -22.09 3.19 -5.93
C ILE A 43 -22.47 2.86 -7.37
N VAL A 44 -23.01 3.84 -8.09
CA VAL A 44 -23.19 3.82 -9.54
C VAL A 44 -22.27 4.84 -10.18
N VAL A 45 -21.45 4.44 -11.14
CA VAL A 45 -20.54 5.37 -11.83
C VAL A 45 -21.32 6.24 -12.81
N LYS A 46 -21.29 7.56 -12.62
CA LYS A 46 -21.96 8.55 -13.46
C LYS A 46 -21.03 9.16 -14.50
N GLU A 47 -19.76 9.34 -14.14
CA GLU A 47 -18.71 9.91 -14.98
C GLU A 47 -17.36 9.30 -14.58
N ALA A 48 -16.46 9.14 -15.55
CA ALA A 48 -15.10 8.68 -15.30
C ALA A 48 -14.11 9.56 -16.08
N LEU A 49 -13.12 10.11 -15.39
CA LEU A 49 -12.09 10.98 -15.94
C LEU A 49 -10.71 10.36 -15.70
N ASP A 50 -9.98 10.12 -16.77
CA ASP A 50 -8.61 9.62 -16.69
C ASP A 50 -7.65 10.72 -16.21
N GLY A 51 -7.02 10.48 -15.06
CA GLY A 51 -6.00 11.33 -14.47
C GLY A 51 -4.61 10.70 -14.46
N GLY A 52 -4.36 9.71 -15.34
CA GLY A 52 -3.10 8.99 -15.45
C GLY A 52 -3.01 7.84 -14.44
N SER A 53 -2.40 8.06 -13.28
CA SER A 53 -2.26 7.00 -12.25
C SER A 53 -3.55 6.75 -11.47
N TYR A 54 -4.49 7.69 -11.53
CA TYR A 54 -5.81 7.61 -10.90
C TYR A 54 -6.89 7.85 -11.95
N ILE A 55 -8.03 7.22 -11.75
CA ILE A 55 -9.28 7.55 -12.43
C ILE A 55 -10.22 8.21 -11.42
N TYR A 56 -10.76 9.35 -11.84
CA TYR A 56 -11.64 10.18 -11.02
C TYR A 56 -13.07 9.87 -11.43
N LEU A 57 -13.86 9.37 -10.50
CA LEU A 57 -15.23 8.95 -10.73
C LEU A 57 -16.19 9.93 -10.08
N ASN A 58 -17.18 10.39 -10.82
CA ASN A 58 -18.39 10.94 -10.22
C ASN A 58 -19.33 9.77 -9.99
N VAL A 59 -19.74 9.56 -8.75
CA VAL A 59 -20.55 8.40 -8.37
C VAL A 59 -21.81 8.82 -7.64
N ASP A 60 -22.88 8.07 -7.85
CA ASP A 60 -24.13 8.16 -7.08
C ASP A 60 -24.16 7.07 -6.02
N GLU A 61 -24.34 7.46 -4.77
CA GLU A 61 -24.65 6.57 -3.66
C GLU A 61 -25.95 7.03 -3.00
N ASN A 62 -27.01 6.23 -3.12
CA ASN A 62 -28.32 6.52 -2.53
C ASN A 62 -28.86 7.93 -2.91
N GLY A 63 -28.60 8.39 -4.15
CA GLY A 63 -29.03 9.70 -4.63
C GLY A 63 -28.10 10.88 -4.26
N GLN A 64 -26.98 10.60 -3.59
CA GLN A 64 -25.93 11.60 -3.32
C GLN A 64 -24.80 11.43 -4.33
N ASN A 65 -24.47 12.50 -5.04
CA ASN A 65 -23.35 12.51 -5.97
C ASN A 65 -22.09 13.04 -5.30
N TYR A 66 -20.98 12.31 -5.42
CA TYR A 66 -19.67 12.79 -4.98
C TYR A 66 -18.57 12.33 -5.92
N TRP A 67 -17.42 12.98 -5.80
CA TRP A 67 -16.21 12.58 -6.51
C TRP A 67 -15.42 11.58 -5.68
N MET A 68 -14.89 10.56 -6.34
CA MET A 68 -13.90 9.66 -5.75
C MET A 68 -12.71 9.49 -6.69
N ALA A 69 -11.54 9.25 -6.13
CA ALA A 69 -10.35 8.85 -6.87
C ALA A 69 -10.03 7.40 -6.52
N ILE A 70 -9.93 6.58 -7.55
CA ILE A 70 -9.43 5.21 -7.42
C ILE A 70 -8.21 5.08 -8.31
N ALA A 71 -7.37 4.09 -8.04
CA ALA A 71 -6.30 3.78 -8.95
C ALA A 71 -6.86 3.40 -10.33
N ASN A 72 -6.08 3.65 -11.38
CA ASN A 72 -6.52 3.47 -12.75
C ASN A 72 -6.75 1.98 -13.09
N ILE A 73 -7.94 1.49 -12.76
CA ILE A 73 -8.48 0.19 -13.14
C ILE A 73 -9.66 0.42 -14.08
N PRO A 74 -9.92 -0.50 -15.02
CA PRO A 74 -11.06 -0.37 -15.94
C PRO A 74 -12.38 -0.26 -15.18
N VAL A 75 -13.15 0.77 -15.49
CA VAL A 75 -14.52 0.95 -14.99
C VAL A 75 -15.47 1.23 -16.16
N THR A 76 -16.72 0.83 -15.99
CA THR A 76 -17.79 1.11 -16.94
C THR A 76 -18.71 2.18 -16.36
N VAL A 77 -18.93 3.27 -17.11
CA VAL A 77 -19.92 4.28 -16.73
C VAL A 77 -21.32 3.68 -16.82
N GLY A 78 -22.11 3.85 -15.77
CA GLY A 78 -23.46 3.27 -15.62
C GLY A 78 -23.49 2.00 -14.76
N ASP A 79 -22.35 1.36 -14.53
CA ASP A 79 -22.28 0.12 -13.74
C ASP A 79 -22.26 0.40 -12.24
N THR A 80 -22.68 -0.63 -11.48
CA THR A 80 -22.69 -0.63 -10.02
C THR A 80 -21.44 -1.30 -9.47
N TYR A 81 -20.80 -0.66 -8.50
CA TYR A 81 -19.65 -1.19 -7.79
C TYR A 81 -19.83 -1.04 -6.27
N TYR A 82 -18.98 -1.75 -5.54
CA TYR A 82 -18.93 -1.73 -4.09
C TYR A 82 -17.52 -1.38 -3.62
N TYR A 83 -17.43 -0.68 -2.50
CA TYR A 83 -16.18 -0.44 -1.83
C TYR A 83 -16.38 -0.36 -0.32
N ASP A 84 -15.28 -0.39 0.42
CA ASP A 84 -15.25 -0.20 1.86
C ASP A 84 -14.07 0.68 2.23
N GLY A 85 -14.20 1.39 3.34
CA GLY A 85 -13.21 2.35 3.81
C GLY A 85 -13.11 3.59 2.92
N GLY A 86 -11.88 4.04 2.65
CA GLY A 86 -11.60 5.26 1.92
C GLY A 86 -11.26 6.46 2.80
N MET A 87 -10.68 7.49 2.20
CA MET A 87 -10.26 8.71 2.85
C MET A 87 -10.85 9.92 2.13
N MET A 88 -11.74 10.65 2.81
CA MET A 88 -12.23 11.93 2.31
C MET A 88 -11.13 12.98 2.41
N MET A 89 -10.89 13.67 1.30
CA MET A 89 -10.06 14.86 1.23
C MET A 89 -10.91 16.06 0.83
N LYS A 90 -10.55 17.23 1.33
CA LYS A 90 -11.14 18.52 0.95
C LYS A 90 -10.15 19.34 0.15
N ASP A 91 -10.65 20.22 -0.70
CA ASP A 91 -9.86 21.18 -1.48
C ASP A 91 -8.73 20.52 -2.29
N PHE A 92 -8.98 19.33 -2.83
CA PHE A 92 -7.98 18.54 -3.53
C PHE A 92 -7.78 19.07 -4.96
N GLU A 93 -6.56 19.47 -5.31
CA GLU A 93 -6.20 19.90 -6.66
C GLU A 93 -5.59 18.76 -7.47
N SER A 94 -6.28 18.37 -8.56
CA SER A 94 -5.72 17.49 -9.58
C SER A 94 -4.97 18.32 -10.62
N LYS A 95 -3.64 18.23 -10.60
CA LYS A 95 -2.78 18.87 -11.62
C LYS A 95 -3.03 18.32 -13.03
N GLN A 96 -3.32 17.02 -13.13
CA GLN A 96 -3.56 16.36 -14.42
C GLN A 96 -4.87 16.82 -15.05
N LEU A 97 -5.93 16.90 -14.27
CA LEU A 97 -7.24 17.37 -14.73
C LEU A 97 -7.35 18.90 -14.75
N LYS A 98 -6.37 19.61 -14.18
CA LYS A 98 -6.42 21.07 -13.92
C LYS A 98 -7.73 21.46 -13.24
N LYS A 99 -8.14 20.65 -12.25
CA LYS A 99 -9.42 20.74 -11.56
C LYS A 99 -9.22 20.62 -10.05
N THR A 100 -9.90 21.46 -9.30
CA THR A 100 -10.00 21.36 -7.84
C THR A 100 -11.34 20.73 -7.46
N PHE A 101 -11.31 19.82 -6.49
CA PHE A 101 -12.47 19.16 -5.93
C PHE A 101 -12.68 19.66 -4.51
N ASP A 102 -13.86 20.21 -4.24
CA ASP A 102 -14.24 20.68 -2.90
C ASP A 102 -14.17 19.53 -1.89
N GLU A 103 -14.70 18.36 -2.27
CA GLU A 103 -14.57 17.10 -1.54
C GLU A 103 -14.35 15.94 -2.52
N ILE A 104 -13.45 15.01 -2.17
CA ILE A 104 -13.18 13.80 -2.94
C ILE A 104 -12.84 12.63 -2.01
N VAL A 105 -13.34 11.44 -2.31
CA VAL A 105 -13.03 10.21 -1.54
C VAL A 105 -11.95 9.42 -2.26
N PHE A 106 -10.81 9.20 -1.60
CA PHE A 106 -9.77 8.30 -2.10
C PHE A 106 -10.04 6.88 -1.63
N VAL A 107 -10.21 5.95 -2.57
CA VAL A 107 -10.47 4.54 -2.27
C VAL A 107 -9.41 3.68 -2.95
N ASN A 108 -8.93 2.65 -2.24
CA ASN A 108 -7.87 1.78 -2.75
C ASN A 108 -8.34 0.95 -3.95
N THR A 109 -9.56 0.41 -3.89
CA THR A 109 -10.15 -0.43 -4.94
C THR A 109 -11.68 -0.42 -4.87
N ILE A 110 -12.32 -0.81 -5.98
CA ILE A 110 -13.76 -1.07 -6.07
C ILE A 110 -13.98 -2.50 -6.59
N ARG A 111 -15.11 -3.12 -6.25
CA ARG A 111 -15.46 -4.51 -6.63
C ARG A 111 -16.86 -4.60 -7.23
N THR A 112 -17.12 -5.63 -8.01
CA THR A 112 -18.43 -5.87 -8.66
C THR A 112 -19.39 -6.70 -7.79
N THR A 113 -18.92 -7.24 -6.66
CA THR A 113 -19.72 -8.05 -5.72
C THR A 113 -19.70 -7.45 -4.32
N GLU A 114 -20.79 -7.58 -3.56
CA GLU A 114 -20.87 -7.11 -2.17
C GLU A 114 -19.89 -7.89 -1.27
N ILE A 115 -19.78 -9.20 -1.49
CA ILE A 115 -18.94 -10.10 -0.70
C ILE A 115 -17.48 -9.93 -1.11
N MET A 116 -16.65 -9.64 -0.12
CA MET A 116 -15.20 -9.75 -0.22
C MET A 116 -14.88 -11.25 -0.32
N ALA A 117 -14.42 -11.74 -1.47
CA ALA A 117 -14.00 -13.13 -1.58
C ALA A 117 -12.87 -13.38 -0.57
N GLU A 118 -13.12 -14.23 0.41
CA GLU A 118 -12.14 -14.64 1.42
C GLU A 118 -10.89 -15.20 0.73
N THR A 119 -9.81 -14.44 0.78
CA THR A 119 -8.47 -15.01 0.73
C THR A 119 -7.84 -14.75 2.09
N VAL A 120 -7.68 -15.84 2.84
CA VAL A 120 -6.98 -15.89 4.11
C VAL A 120 -5.51 -15.57 3.84
N ALA A 121 -5.05 -14.41 4.26
CA ALA A 121 -3.64 -14.16 4.54
C ALA A 121 -3.54 -13.04 5.58
N GLU A 122 -3.16 -13.48 6.76
CA GLU A 122 -2.63 -12.78 7.93
C GLU A 122 -1.96 -11.42 7.62
N VAL A 123 -2.35 -10.44 8.44
CA VAL A 123 -1.81 -9.08 8.47
C VAL A 123 -0.33 -9.13 8.86
N GLU A 124 0.55 -8.78 7.94
CA GLU A 124 1.84 -8.19 8.28
C GLU A 124 1.93 -6.81 7.62
N ASN A 125 1.99 -5.78 8.48
CA ASN A 125 2.08 -4.36 8.13
C ASN A 125 3.11 -4.10 7.03
N THR A 126 2.70 -3.53 5.88
CA THR A 126 3.53 -2.63 5.06
C THR A 126 2.64 -1.82 4.11
N HIS A 127 2.92 -0.52 4.00
CA HIS A 127 2.22 0.42 3.12
C HIS A 127 2.26 -0.03 1.67
N THR A 128 1.21 -0.73 1.22
CA THR A 128 1.07 -1.14 -0.17
C THR A 128 -0.30 -0.71 -0.67
N ALA A 129 -0.36 0.51 -1.22
CA ALA A 129 -1.51 1.00 -1.98
C ALA A 129 -1.03 1.52 -3.34
N ALA A 130 -0.99 0.61 -4.30
CA ALA A 130 -1.39 0.87 -5.68
C ALA A 130 -1.74 -0.50 -6.30
N PRO A 131 -2.90 -0.68 -6.94
CA PRO A 131 -3.15 -1.86 -7.72
C PRO A 131 -2.19 -1.85 -8.89
N SER A 132 -1.46 -2.96 -9.00
CA SER A 132 -0.72 -3.33 -10.18
C SER A 132 -1.69 -3.29 -11.36
N VAL A 133 -1.47 -2.35 -12.29
CA VAL A 133 -2.11 -2.43 -13.61
C VAL A 133 -1.63 -3.75 -14.21
N ILE A 134 -2.51 -4.75 -14.21
CA ILE A 134 -2.28 -5.98 -14.93
C ILE A 134 -2.50 -5.67 -16.41
N GLU A 135 -1.50 -5.08 -17.07
CA GLU A 135 -1.35 -5.25 -18.51
C GLU A 135 -0.77 -6.64 -18.76
N ASN A 136 -1.65 -7.63 -18.89
CA ASN A 136 -1.31 -9.03 -19.20
C ASN A 136 -0.66 -9.26 -20.59
N ASP A 137 -0.27 -8.21 -21.33
CA ASP A 137 0.18 -8.35 -22.72
C ASP A 137 1.57 -7.74 -23.02
N VAL A 138 2.31 -7.31 -21.99
CA VAL A 138 3.65 -6.72 -22.18
C VAL A 138 4.71 -7.80 -22.01
N LYS A 139 5.01 -8.57 -23.05
CA LYS A 139 6.12 -9.54 -23.01
C LYS A 139 7.44 -8.87 -23.36
N ILE A 140 8.24 -8.51 -22.35
CA ILE A 140 9.54 -7.87 -22.55
C ILE A 140 10.65 -8.93 -22.47
N GLU A 141 11.53 -8.92 -23.48
CA GLU A 141 12.70 -9.79 -23.47
C GLU A 141 13.66 -9.41 -22.34
N LYS A 142 14.15 -10.44 -21.66
CA LYS A 142 15.18 -10.33 -20.63
C LYS A 142 16.40 -9.57 -21.16
N PRO A 143 16.94 -8.59 -20.41
CA PRO A 143 18.12 -7.87 -20.85
C PRO A 143 19.36 -8.77 -20.85
N LYS A 144 20.32 -8.47 -21.74
CA LYS A 144 21.60 -9.19 -21.80
C LYS A 144 22.32 -9.08 -20.45
N ASN A 145 22.74 -10.22 -19.89
CA ASN A 145 23.35 -10.30 -18.56
C ASN A 145 22.48 -9.76 -17.41
N GLY A 146 21.16 -9.70 -17.61
CA GLY A 146 20.22 -9.27 -16.57
C GLY A 146 19.30 -10.38 -16.10
N THR A 147 18.23 -9.98 -15.42
CA THR A 147 17.30 -10.84 -14.67
C THR A 147 15.87 -10.43 -15.01
N SER A 148 14.94 -11.38 -15.12
CA SER A 148 13.50 -11.07 -15.22
C SER A 148 12.93 -10.74 -13.83
N LEU A 149 11.78 -10.09 -13.77
CA LEU A 149 11.16 -9.79 -12.48
C LEU A 149 10.72 -11.05 -11.75
N SER A 150 10.20 -12.07 -12.45
CA SER A 150 9.87 -13.37 -11.85
C SER A 150 11.08 -14.10 -11.25
N GLU A 151 12.24 -14.06 -11.92
CA GLU A 151 13.49 -14.62 -11.40
C GLU A 151 13.95 -13.86 -10.15
N LEU A 152 13.87 -12.52 -10.20
CA LEU A 152 14.21 -11.67 -9.07
C LEU A 152 13.35 -11.99 -7.84
N PHE A 153 12.03 -12.07 -8.00
CA PHE A 153 11.12 -12.32 -6.89
C PHE A 153 11.22 -13.74 -6.34
N SER A 154 11.31 -14.76 -7.22
CA SER A 154 11.46 -16.16 -6.80
C SER A 154 12.74 -16.42 -6.01
N ALA A 155 13.80 -15.64 -6.25
CA ALA A 155 15.08 -15.77 -5.57
C ALA A 155 15.53 -14.49 -4.86
N LYS A 156 14.61 -13.68 -4.33
CA LYS A 156 14.89 -12.32 -3.80
C LYS A 156 16.07 -12.25 -2.83
N LYS A 157 16.18 -13.21 -1.90
CA LYS A 157 17.28 -13.28 -0.92
C LYS A 157 18.65 -13.42 -1.58
N SER A 158 18.73 -14.09 -2.73
CA SER A 158 19.98 -14.27 -3.48
C SER A 158 20.44 -12.98 -4.18
N PHE A 159 19.56 -12.00 -4.38
CA PHE A 159 19.84 -10.72 -5.01
C PHE A 159 20.10 -9.59 -4.02
N SER A 160 19.84 -9.79 -2.73
CA SER A 160 20.08 -8.79 -1.70
C SER A 160 21.52 -8.24 -1.76
N ALA A 161 21.63 -6.91 -1.75
CA ALA A 161 22.86 -6.13 -1.89
C ALA A 161 23.63 -6.34 -3.21
N LYS A 162 23.06 -7.01 -4.22
CA LYS A 162 23.68 -7.20 -5.53
C LYS A 162 23.23 -6.14 -6.51
N SER A 163 24.16 -5.70 -7.35
CA SER A 163 23.84 -4.90 -8.53
C SER A 163 23.39 -5.83 -9.66
N ILE A 164 22.18 -5.60 -10.18
CA ILE A 164 21.60 -6.37 -11.29
C ILE A 164 21.12 -5.45 -12.41
N ILE A 165 20.81 -6.04 -13.56
CA ILE A 165 20.19 -5.36 -14.71
C ILE A 165 18.79 -5.93 -14.92
N VAL A 166 17.80 -5.05 -15.00
CA VAL A 166 16.39 -5.39 -15.28
C VAL A 166 15.88 -4.51 -16.42
N LYS A 167 14.94 -5.01 -17.21
CA LYS A 167 14.31 -4.28 -18.31
C LYS A 167 12.81 -4.43 -18.20
N GLY A 168 12.09 -3.33 -18.35
CA GLY A 168 10.64 -3.34 -18.21
C GLY A 168 10.00 -2.09 -18.80
N LYS A 169 8.69 -2.14 -18.97
CA LYS A 169 7.83 -1.01 -19.32
C LYS A 169 7.52 -0.26 -18.04
N VAL A 170 7.71 1.06 -18.06
CA VAL A 170 7.33 1.94 -16.95
C VAL A 170 5.81 2.01 -16.85
N VAL A 171 5.26 1.63 -15.70
CA VAL A 171 3.80 1.65 -15.44
C VAL A 171 3.40 2.74 -14.45
N LYS A 172 4.34 3.24 -13.64
CA LYS A 172 4.10 4.33 -12.69
C LYS A 172 5.39 5.10 -12.44
N VAL A 173 5.27 6.42 -12.32
CA VAL A 173 6.38 7.31 -11.97
C VAL A 173 5.89 8.35 -10.96
N ASN A 174 6.58 8.45 -9.83
CA ASN A 174 6.44 9.54 -8.86
C ASN A 174 7.77 10.30 -8.78
N ASN A 175 7.80 11.52 -9.30
CA ASN A 175 9.02 12.33 -9.37
C ASN A 175 9.21 13.18 -8.10
N GLY A 176 10.46 13.37 -7.69
CA GLY A 176 10.84 14.34 -6.65
C GLY A 176 10.53 13.92 -5.20
N ILE A 177 10.40 12.62 -4.92
CA ILE A 177 10.25 12.11 -3.55
C ILE A 177 11.64 11.78 -3.00
N MET A 178 12.05 12.47 -1.94
CA MET A 178 13.40 12.35 -1.34
C MET A 178 14.53 12.56 -2.37
N ASP A 179 14.41 13.61 -3.19
CA ASP A 179 15.35 13.94 -4.28
C ASP A 179 15.53 12.83 -5.34
N LYS A 180 14.60 11.88 -5.40
CA LYS A 180 14.61 10.73 -6.31
C LYS A 180 13.28 10.60 -7.05
N ASN A 181 13.35 9.98 -8.22
CA ASN A 181 12.19 9.51 -8.96
C ASN A 181 11.94 8.04 -8.60
N TRP A 182 10.69 7.72 -8.30
CA TRP A 182 10.24 6.39 -7.93
C TRP A 182 9.46 5.80 -9.11
N VAL A 183 10.03 4.77 -9.71
CA VAL A 183 9.60 4.20 -10.97
C VAL A 183 9.18 2.76 -10.72
N HIS A 184 7.97 2.40 -11.15
CA HIS A 184 7.53 1.01 -11.19
C HIS A 184 7.65 0.50 -12.62
N ILE A 185 8.28 -0.66 -12.80
CA ILE A 185 8.40 -1.33 -14.09
C ILE A 185 7.75 -2.71 -14.04
N VAL A 186 7.18 -3.14 -15.17
CA VAL A 186 6.73 -4.52 -15.43
C VAL A 186 7.47 -5.08 -16.64
N ASP A 187 7.78 -6.38 -16.65
CA ASP A 187 8.40 -7.06 -17.80
C ASP A 187 7.49 -8.12 -18.44
N GLY A 188 6.25 -8.24 -17.94
CA GLY A 188 5.28 -9.27 -18.34
C GLY A 188 5.42 -10.58 -17.61
N THR A 189 6.40 -10.70 -16.71
CA THR A 189 6.56 -11.86 -15.84
C THR A 189 5.97 -11.58 -14.45
N GLN A 190 5.52 -12.64 -13.79
CA GLN A 190 4.94 -12.57 -12.45
C GLN A 190 5.50 -13.72 -11.60
N PHE A 191 5.62 -13.48 -10.30
CA PHE A 191 5.86 -14.51 -9.31
C PHE A 191 4.91 -14.27 -8.13
N GLU A 192 4.11 -15.28 -7.77
CA GLU A 192 3.02 -15.13 -6.81
C GLU A 192 2.11 -13.94 -7.18
N ASN A 193 1.87 -13.02 -6.26
CA ASN A 193 1.03 -11.83 -6.49
C ASN A 193 1.84 -10.59 -6.91
N ARG A 194 3.08 -10.78 -7.41
CA ARG A 194 4.04 -9.70 -7.69
C ARG A 194 4.46 -9.69 -9.16
N ASN A 195 4.22 -8.58 -9.83
CA ASN A 195 4.52 -8.39 -11.25
C ASN A 195 5.28 -7.07 -11.56
N ASP A 196 5.43 -6.17 -10.60
CA ASP A 196 6.16 -4.92 -10.76
C ASP A 196 7.32 -4.78 -9.77
N LEU A 197 8.38 -4.10 -10.21
CA LEU A 197 9.53 -3.73 -9.37
C LEU A 197 9.57 -2.22 -9.18
N THR A 198 9.68 -1.78 -7.92
CA THR A 198 9.95 -0.39 -7.57
C THR A 198 11.44 -0.09 -7.69
N ILE A 199 11.76 1.04 -8.32
CA ILE A 199 13.12 1.51 -8.61
C ILE A 199 13.22 2.97 -8.19
N THR A 200 14.25 3.34 -7.43
CA THR A 200 14.62 4.75 -7.26
C THR A 200 15.72 5.14 -8.23
N THR A 201 15.62 6.32 -8.84
CA THR A 201 16.60 6.84 -9.79
C THR A 201 16.61 8.38 -9.81
N THR A 202 17.69 8.99 -10.28
CA THR A 202 17.72 10.43 -10.60
C THR A 202 17.42 10.69 -12.07
N GLU A 203 17.34 9.64 -12.90
CA GLU A 203 17.06 9.76 -14.32
C GLU A 203 15.57 10.04 -14.56
N THR A 204 15.25 10.77 -15.63
CA THR A 204 13.86 11.04 -16.03
C THR A 204 13.38 9.98 -17.01
N VAL A 205 12.23 9.36 -16.71
CA VAL A 205 11.55 8.38 -17.56
C VAL A 205 10.05 8.67 -17.57
N ASN A 206 9.35 8.28 -18.64
CA ASN A 206 7.91 8.47 -18.79
C ASN A 206 7.17 7.13 -18.68
N ILE A 207 5.91 7.19 -18.26
CA ILE A 207 5.01 6.04 -18.31
C ILE A 207 4.90 5.56 -19.76
N GLY A 208 5.00 4.24 -19.97
CA GLY A 208 5.02 3.60 -21.27
C GLY A 208 6.42 3.34 -21.84
N ASP A 209 7.46 4.00 -21.32
CA ASP A 209 8.83 3.78 -21.80
C ASP A 209 9.29 2.35 -21.50
N ILE A 210 9.96 1.70 -22.47
CA ILE A 210 10.69 0.45 -22.23
C ILE A 210 12.13 0.80 -21.89
N VAL A 211 12.50 0.62 -20.63
CA VAL A 211 13.78 1.05 -20.08
C VAL A 211 14.55 -0.11 -19.49
N THR A 212 15.89 0.00 -19.53
CA THR A 212 16.79 -0.95 -18.87
C THR A 212 17.48 -0.22 -17.72
N PHE A 213 17.32 -0.74 -16.51
CA PHE A 213 17.94 -0.19 -15.30
C PHE A 213 19.04 -1.12 -14.79
N LYS A 214 20.11 -0.51 -14.28
CA LYS A 214 21.12 -1.18 -13.45
C LYS A 214 21.16 -0.52 -12.09
N GLY A 215 20.95 -1.29 -11.02
CA GLY A 215 20.92 -0.78 -9.66
C GLY A 215 21.12 -1.89 -8.63
N VAL A 216 21.19 -1.53 -7.35
CA VAL A 216 21.38 -2.47 -6.24
C VAL A 216 20.03 -2.88 -5.67
N ILE A 217 19.82 -4.19 -5.47
CA ILE A 217 18.63 -4.69 -4.79
C ILE A 217 18.80 -4.60 -3.28
N VAL A 218 17.81 -4.01 -2.63
CA VAL A 218 17.71 -3.86 -1.19
C VAL A 218 16.40 -4.50 -0.74
N LEU A 219 16.47 -5.27 0.35
CA LEU A 219 15.32 -5.94 0.94
C LEU A 219 14.93 -5.24 2.24
N ASP A 220 13.66 -5.36 2.60
CA ASP A 220 13.10 -4.93 3.89
C ASP A 220 13.48 -3.48 4.25
N LYS A 221 13.46 -2.59 3.24
CA LYS A 221 13.85 -1.19 3.36
C LYS A 221 12.73 -0.39 4.02
N ASP A 222 12.99 0.10 5.22
CA ASP A 222 12.08 0.97 5.97
C ASP A 222 12.46 2.44 5.80
N PHE A 223 11.50 3.26 5.32
CA PHE A 223 11.61 4.71 5.23
C PHE A 223 10.89 5.44 6.38
N GLY A 224 10.34 4.69 7.35
CA GLY A 224 9.57 5.18 8.48
C GLY A 224 8.10 5.43 8.13
N GLN A 225 7.28 5.72 9.15
CA GLN A 225 5.84 6.01 8.99
C GLN A 225 5.08 4.91 8.23
N GLY A 226 5.57 3.67 8.33
CA GLY A 226 5.03 2.46 7.69
C GLY A 226 5.39 2.27 6.20
N TYR A 227 6.16 3.18 5.61
CA TYR A 227 6.69 3.03 4.24
C TYR A 227 7.84 2.02 4.20
N VAL A 228 7.49 0.74 4.15
CA VAL A 228 8.42 -0.38 4.11
C VAL A 228 8.31 -1.09 2.76
N TYR A 229 9.45 -1.32 2.12
CA TYR A 229 9.56 -2.03 0.85
C TYR A 229 10.31 -3.34 1.06
N ASP A 230 9.63 -4.46 0.81
CA ASP A 230 10.24 -5.79 0.95
C ASP A 230 11.32 -6.07 -0.12
N ILE A 231 11.21 -5.42 -1.29
CA ILE A 231 12.24 -5.36 -2.33
C ILE A 231 12.22 -3.98 -3.01
N LEU A 232 13.39 -3.42 -3.21
CA LEU A 232 13.60 -2.14 -3.87
C LEU A 232 14.90 -2.18 -4.68
N MET A 233 14.90 -1.60 -5.89
CA MET A 233 16.16 -1.27 -6.56
C MET A 233 16.54 0.17 -6.24
N GLU A 234 17.65 0.38 -5.53
CA GLU A 234 18.10 1.71 -5.14
C GLU A 234 19.06 2.35 -6.16
N GLU A 235 18.85 3.65 -6.38
CA GLU A 235 19.73 4.57 -7.13
C GLU A 235 20.14 4.03 -8.51
N ALA A 236 19.20 3.40 -9.19
CA ALA A 236 19.44 2.76 -10.46
C ALA A 236 19.78 3.80 -11.55
N LYS A 237 20.62 3.38 -12.50
CA LYS A 237 20.99 4.14 -13.68
C LYS A 237 20.43 3.47 -14.93
N LEU A 238 20.02 4.29 -15.90
CA LEU A 238 19.63 3.81 -17.22
C LEU A 238 20.84 3.22 -17.94
N VAL A 239 20.65 2.04 -18.51
CA VAL A 239 21.62 1.40 -19.40
C VAL A 239 21.08 1.52 -20.82
N LYS A 240 21.90 2.07 -21.71
CA LYS A 240 21.60 2.20 -23.14
C LYS A 240 21.95 0.93 -23.89
#